data_AF-A0A1F7RSJ0-F1
#
_entry.id   AF-A0A1F7RSJ0-F1
#
_cell.length_a   1.000
_cell.length_b   1.000
_cell.length_c   1.000
_cell.angle_alpha   90.00
_cell.angle_beta   90.00
_cell.angle_gamma   90.00
#
_symmetry.space_group_name_H-M   'P 1'
#
loop_
_entity.id
_entity.type
_entity.pdbx_description
1 polymer ?
#
loop_
_entity_poly.entity_id
_entity_poly.type
_entity_poly.pdbx_seq_one_letter_code
_entity_poly.pdbx_strand_id
1 'polypeptide(L)'
;MEEKKKSLKERIFSRWKADSHNQNDMLPEDSNKEAHFPEIDFSSFIISLGTQAMMHLGEIPDPLSRKKEKNLSLAKQTIDLLAMIQEKTKGNLTIQEEQLIENLLYELRIKYVKESK
;
A
#
# COMPACT_ATOMS: atom_id res chain seq x y z
N MET A 1 -54.93 -17.80 18.74
CA MET A 1 -53.62 -17.11 18.89
C MET A 1 -52.89 -16.96 17.55
N GLU A 2 -53.03 -17.92 16.62
CA GLU A 2 -52.43 -17.87 15.27
C GLU A 2 -52.95 -16.77 14.35
N GLU A 3 -54.25 -16.45 14.39
CA GLU A 3 -54.87 -15.43 13.52
C GLU A 3 -54.31 -14.02 13.77
N LYS A 4 -54.06 -13.67 15.03
CA LYS A 4 -53.46 -12.38 15.40
C LYS A 4 -52.02 -12.24 14.92
N LYS A 5 -51.25 -13.34 14.84
CA LYS A 5 -49.88 -13.35 14.32
C LYS A 5 -49.84 -13.20 12.80
N LYS A 6 -50.80 -13.80 12.08
CA LYS A 6 -50.91 -13.69 10.62
C LYS A 6 -51.28 -12.28 10.18
N SER A 7 -52.29 -11.68 10.82
CA SER A 7 -52.67 -10.28 10.60
C SER A 7 -51.55 -9.29 10.92
N LEU A 8 -50.75 -9.55 11.97
CA LEU A 8 -49.62 -8.70 12.32
C LEU A 8 -48.48 -8.79 11.29
N LYS A 9 -48.20 -9.99 10.77
CA LYS A 9 -47.21 -10.18 9.69
C LYS A 9 -47.64 -9.48 8.39
N GLU A 10 -48.91 -9.57 8.01
CA GLU A 10 -49.43 -8.89 6.82
C GLU A 10 -49.37 -7.37 6.97
N ARG A 11 -49.64 -6.82 8.16
CA ARG A 11 -49.51 -5.37 8.42
C ARG A 11 -48.06 -4.89 8.37
N ILE A 12 -47.13 -5.65 8.92
CA ILE A 12 -45.69 -5.33 8.87
C ILE A 12 -45.17 -5.44 7.43
N PHE A 13 -45.59 -6.48 6.70
CA PHE A 13 -45.19 -6.69 5.31
C PHE A 13 -45.76 -5.60 4.38
N SER A 14 -47.01 -5.19 4.58
CA SER A 14 -47.62 -4.09 3.83
C SER A 14 -46.99 -2.73 4.15
N ARG A 15 -46.58 -2.50 5.41
CA ARG A 15 -45.82 -1.30 5.81
C ARG A 15 -44.46 -1.26 5.11
N TRP A 16 -43.73 -2.37 5.10
CA TRP A 16 -42.45 -2.49 4.40
C TRP A 16 -42.62 -2.23 2.89
N LYS A 17 -43.68 -2.76 2.27
CA LYS A 17 -43.97 -2.56 0.84
C LYS A 17 -44.32 -1.11 0.49
N ALA A 18 -44.99 -0.40 1.39
CA ALA A 18 -45.36 1.00 1.22
C ALA A 18 -44.15 1.95 1.38
N ASP A 19 -43.24 1.62 2.30
CA ASP A 19 -41.98 2.37 2.48
C ASP A 19 -41.00 2.11 1.30
N SER A 20 -41.09 0.95 0.65
CA SER A 20 -40.30 0.57 -0.54
C SER A 20 -40.78 1.17 -1.88
N HIS A 21 -41.67 2.16 -1.87
CA HIS A 21 -42.11 2.87 -3.10
C HIS A 21 -41.92 4.39 -3.06
N ASN A 22 -41.13 4.89 -2.10
CA ASN A 22 -40.61 6.26 -2.13
C ASN A 22 -39.13 6.28 -1.71
N GLN A 23 -38.29 5.59 -2.49
CA GLN A 23 -36.84 5.68 -2.35
C GLN A 23 -36.24 6.00 -3.72
N ASN A 24 -36.68 7.14 -4.27
CA ASN A 24 -36.04 7.81 -5.41
C ASN A 24 -35.21 9.02 -4.98
N ASP A 25 -34.79 9.08 -3.70
CA ASP A 25 -33.86 10.11 -3.21
C ASP A 25 -32.72 9.50 -2.40
N MET A 26 -31.52 9.64 -2.98
CA MET A 26 -30.21 9.74 -2.35
C MET A 26 -29.58 8.48 -1.73
N LEU A 27 -29.16 7.57 -2.60
CA LEU A 27 -27.78 7.07 -2.54
C LEU A 27 -27.02 7.77 -3.68
N PRO A 28 -25.87 8.41 -3.46
CA PRO A 28 -25.03 8.77 -4.58
C PRO A 28 -24.62 7.46 -5.26
N GLU A 29 -25.13 7.25 -6.46
CA GLU A 29 -24.59 6.32 -7.46
C GLU A 29 -23.14 6.74 -7.74
N ASP A 30 -22.23 6.31 -6.88
CA ASP A 30 -20.81 6.23 -7.21
C ASP A 30 -20.53 4.76 -7.57
N SER A 31 -21.23 4.32 -8.62
CA SER A 31 -20.91 3.10 -9.34
C SER A 31 -19.53 3.29 -9.97
N ASN A 32 -18.56 2.58 -9.40
CA ASN A 32 -17.17 2.47 -9.87
C ASN A 32 -16.19 3.59 -9.45
N LYS A 33 -15.97 3.75 -8.14
CA LYS A 33 -14.60 4.03 -7.68
C LYS A 33 -13.86 2.70 -7.61
N GLU A 34 -13.44 2.18 -8.76
CA GLU A 34 -12.17 1.45 -8.78
C GLU A 34 -11.20 2.30 -7.97
N ALA A 35 -10.66 1.74 -6.89
CA ALA A 35 -9.63 2.43 -6.13
C ALA A 35 -8.49 2.70 -7.12
N HIS A 36 -8.42 3.92 -7.65
CA HIS A 36 -7.34 4.37 -8.50
C HIS A 36 -6.11 4.48 -7.60
N PHE A 37 -5.46 3.34 -7.39
CA PHE A 37 -4.10 3.34 -6.86
C PHE A 37 -3.25 4.09 -7.88
N PRO A 38 -2.40 5.04 -7.43
CA PRO A 38 -1.48 5.71 -8.34
C PRO A 38 -0.68 4.66 -9.10
N GLU A 39 -0.49 4.88 -10.40
CA GLU A 39 0.33 3.99 -11.21
C GLU A 39 1.72 3.89 -10.59
N ILE A 40 2.19 2.65 -10.39
CA ILE A 40 3.53 2.41 -9.89
C ILE A 40 4.49 2.64 -11.06
N ASP A 41 5.35 3.62 -10.92
CA ASP A 41 6.49 3.83 -11.82
C ASP A 41 7.79 3.25 -11.23
N PHE A 42 8.85 3.20 -12.05
CA PHE A 42 10.14 2.68 -11.59
C PHE A 42 10.67 3.46 -10.38
N SER A 43 10.53 4.79 -10.41
CA SER A 43 11.04 5.67 -9.35
C SER A 43 10.39 5.38 -7.99
N SER A 44 9.06 5.30 -7.93
CA SER A 44 8.31 4.94 -6.73
C SER A 44 8.65 3.54 -6.23
N PHE A 45 8.85 2.58 -7.14
CA PHE A 45 9.29 1.24 -6.77
C PHE A 45 10.69 1.25 -6.13
N ILE A 46 11.68 1.93 -6.72
CA ILE A 46 13.04 2.04 -6.18
C ILE A 46 13.05 2.77 -4.82
N ILE A 47 12.28 3.84 -4.68
CA ILE A 47 12.12 4.56 -3.40
C ILE A 47 11.50 3.64 -2.33
N SER A 48 10.52 2.81 -2.70
CA SER A 48 9.91 1.86 -1.76
C SER A 48 10.92 0.82 -1.24
N LEU A 49 11.80 0.32 -2.10
CA LEU A 49 12.89 -0.59 -1.72
C LEU A 49 13.95 0.12 -0.87
N GLY A 50 14.30 1.36 -1.21
CA GLY A 50 15.20 2.18 -0.40
C GLY A 50 14.67 2.42 1.01
N THR A 51 13.38 2.71 1.13
CA THR A 51 12.69 2.86 2.42
C THR A 51 12.74 1.58 3.24
N GLN A 52 12.49 0.42 2.62
CA GLN A 52 12.63 -0.89 3.27
C GLN A 52 14.06 -1.14 3.76
N ALA A 53 15.08 -0.81 2.95
CA ALA A 53 16.47 -0.92 3.37
C ALA A 53 16.78 0.00 4.57
N MET A 54 16.28 1.23 4.57
CA MET A 54 16.43 2.16 5.72
C MET A 54 15.73 1.65 6.98
N MET A 55 14.55 1.03 6.86
CA MET A 55 13.87 0.35 7.97
C MET A 55 14.75 -0.77 8.54
N HIS A 56 15.29 -1.64 7.68
CA HIS A 56 16.18 -2.72 8.10
C HIS A 56 17.50 -2.23 8.70
N LEU A 57 17.98 -1.03 8.32
CA LEU A 57 19.12 -0.39 8.95
C LEU A 57 18.79 0.22 10.33
N GLY A 58 17.51 0.30 10.71
CA GLY A 58 17.06 0.97 11.94
C GLY A 58 17.06 2.50 11.86
N GLU A 59 17.21 3.07 10.66
CA GLU A 59 17.22 4.52 10.45
C GLU A 59 15.83 5.12 10.67
N ILE A 60 14.80 4.41 10.21
CA ILE A 60 13.39 4.78 10.36
C ILE A 60 12.61 3.69 11.11
N PRO A 61 11.57 4.05 11.89
CA PRO A 61 10.76 3.06 12.59
C PRO A 61 9.91 2.25 11.62
N ASP A 62 9.68 0.99 11.96
CA ASP A 62 8.71 0.17 11.26
C ASP A 62 7.29 0.72 11.49
N PRO A 63 6.47 0.88 10.43
CA PRO A 63 5.15 1.51 10.54
C PRO A 63 4.14 0.66 11.34
N LEU A 64 4.31 -0.67 11.39
CA LEU A 64 3.44 -1.58 12.12
C LEU A 64 3.84 -1.67 13.59
N SER A 65 5.13 -1.94 13.85
CA SER A 65 5.62 -2.12 15.22
C SER A 65 5.91 -0.80 15.94
N ARG A 66 6.10 0.30 15.18
CA ARG A 66 6.59 1.61 15.63
C ARG A 66 7.97 1.56 16.30
N LYS A 67 8.71 0.46 16.13
CA LYS A 67 10.04 0.28 16.68
C LYS A 67 11.08 0.40 15.58
N LYS A 68 12.26 0.89 15.97
CA LYS A 68 13.46 0.79 15.14
C LYS A 68 14.08 -0.58 15.41
N GLU A 69 13.95 -1.49 14.45
CA GLU A 69 14.52 -2.83 14.54
C GLU A 69 15.62 -2.98 13.49
N LYS A 70 16.87 -3.04 13.94
CA LYS A 70 18.02 -3.19 13.06
C LYS A 70 18.19 -4.66 12.69
N ASN A 71 18.11 -4.95 11.39
CA ASN A 71 18.42 -6.25 10.79
C ASN A 71 19.37 -6.05 9.60
N LEU A 72 20.67 -6.12 9.87
CA LEU A 72 21.71 -5.94 8.86
C LEU A 72 21.67 -7.01 7.75
N SER A 73 21.19 -8.22 8.05
CA SER A 73 21.08 -9.27 7.02
C SER A 73 20.03 -8.90 5.98
N LEU A 74 18.85 -8.44 6.42
CA LEU A 74 17.80 -7.99 5.51
C LEU A 74 18.19 -6.70 4.80
N ALA A 75 18.84 -5.75 5.50
CA ALA A 75 19.34 -4.54 4.87
C ALA A 75 20.30 -4.86 3.71
N LYS A 76 21.25 -5.78 3.94
CA LYS A 76 22.18 -6.23 2.90
C LYS A 76 21.43 -6.85 1.71
N GLN A 77 20.47 -7.74 1.99
CA GLN A 77 19.68 -8.38 0.94
C GLN A 77 18.93 -7.37 0.08
N THR A 78 18.31 -6.35 0.68
CA THR A 78 17.61 -5.29 -0.06
C THR A 78 18.58 -4.43 -0.89
N ILE A 79 19.77 -4.12 -0.36
CA ILE A 79 20.82 -3.39 -1.09
C ILE A 79 21.32 -4.21 -2.29
N ASP A 80 21.54 -5.52 -2.10
CA ASP A 80 21.95 -6.43 -3.18
C ASP A 80 20.85 -6.55 -4.25
N LEU A 81 19.57 -6.57 -3.85
CA LEU A 81 18.43 -6.56 -4.76
C LEU A 81 18.41 -5.28 -5.60
N LEU A 82 18.59 -4.10 -4.99
CA LEU A 82 18.68 -2.83 -5.71
C LEU A 82 19.86 -2.81 -6.70
N ALA A 83 21.02 -3.35 -6.29
CA ALA A 83 22.19 -3.44 -7.16
C ALA A 83 21.94 -4.36 -8.37
N MET A 84 21.27 -5.48 -8.15
CA MET A 84 20.86 -6.39 -9.23
C MET A 84 19.86 -5.72 -10.18
N ILE A 85 18.87 -4.98 -9.66
CA ILE A 85 17.92 -4.23 -10.48
C ILE A 85 18.66 -3.22 -11.36
N GLN A 86 19.57 -2.42 -10.79
CA GLN A 86 20.39 -1.46 -11.55
C GLN A 86 21.14 -2.14 -12.70
N GLU A 87 21.74 -3.30 -12.45
CA GLU A 87 22.46 -4.04 -13.48
C GLU A 87 21.52 -4.54 -14.58
N LYS A 88 20.36 -5.09 -14.20
CA LYS A 88 19.38 -5.67 -15.15
C LYS A 88 18.62 -4.62 -15.96
N THR A 89 18.52 -3.39 -15.48
CA THR A 89 17.81 -2.30 -16.18
C THR A 89 18.74 -1.35 -16.93
N LYS A 90 20.06 -1.58 -16.89
CA LYS A 90 21.04 -0.73 -17.57
C LYS A 90 20.73 -0.57 -19.07
N GLY A 91 20.76 0.67 -19.54
CA GLY A 91 20.42 1.03 -20.93
C GLY A 91 18.91 1.14 -21.21
N ASN A 92 18.06 0.86 -20.21
CA ASN A 92 16.61 1.01 -20.29
C ASN A 92 16.07 2.05 -19.28
N LEU A 93 16.96 2.83 -18.65
CA LEU A 93 16.61 3.87 -17.69
C LEU A 93 16.69 5.25 -18.34
N THR A 94 15.80 6.14 -17.94
CA THR A 94 16.00 7.57 -18.12
C THR A 94 17.17 8.06 -17.25
N ILE A 95 17.72 9.24 -17.60
CA ILE A 95 18.83 9.84 -16.84
C ILE A 95 18.44 10.05 -15.36
N GLN A 96 17.18 10.43 -15.12
CA GLN A 96 16.65 10.67 -13.79
C GLN A 96 16.56 9.37 -12.98
N GLU A 97 16.09 8.28 -13.60
CA GLU A 97 15.99 6.97 -12.95
C GLU A 97 17.37 6.37 -12.66
N GLU A 98 18.33 6.52 -13.58
CA GLU A 98 19.72 6.10 -13.39
C GLU A 98 20.36 6.84 -12.21
N GLN A 99 20.23 8.18 -12.17
CA GLN A 99 20.72 8.99 -11.06
C GLN A 99 20.05 8.63 -9.72
N LEU A 100 18.73 8.37 -9.75
CA LEU A 100 17.98 7.98 -8.55
C LEU A 100 18.54 6.70 -7.93
N ILE A 101 18.68 5.64 -8.73
CA ILE A 101 19.13 4.34 -8.21
C ILE A 101 20.61 4.38 -7.80
N GLU A 102 21.45 5.12 -8.52
CA GLU A 102 22.87 5.31 -8.18
C GLU A 102 23.05 6.02 -6.84
N ASN A 103 22.39 7.16 -6.66
CA ASN A 103 22.48 7.94 -5.43
C ASN A 103 21.94 7.14 -4.24
N LEU A 104 20.80 6.47 -4.42
CA LEU A 104 20.20 5.66 -3.37
C LEU A 104 21.11 4.49 -2.96
N LEU A 105 21.69 3.77 -3.93
CA LEU A 105 22.63 2.68 -3.64
C LEU A 105 23.88 3.19 -2.91
N TYR A 106 24.42 4.33 -3.31
CA TYR A 106 25.55 4.96 -2.63
C TYR A 106 25.24 5.26 -1.17
N GLU A 107 24.13 5.97 -0.90
CA GLU A 107 23.72 6.34 0.46
C GLU A 107 23.49 5.11 1.35
N LEU A 108 22.78 4.11 0.83
CA LEU A 108 22.48 2.89 1.58
C LEU A 108 23.75 2.10 1.91
N ARG A 109 24.72 2.01 0.99
CA ARG A 109 26.00 1.32 1.24
C ARG A 109 26.82 2.03 2.32
N ILE A 110 26.88 3.37 2.30
CA ILE A 110 27.55 4.14 3.35
C ILE A 110 26.90 3.91 4.71
N LYS A 111 25.57 3.98 4.78
CA LYS A 111 24.81 3.72 6.02
C LYS A 111 25.01 2.29 6.51
N TYR A 112 24.99 1.31 5.60
CA TYR A 112 25.24 -0.09 5.94
C TYR A 112 26.61 -0.30 6.60
N VAL A 113 27.67 0.25 6.00
CA VAL A 113 29.03 0.15 6.56
C VAL A 113 29.14 0.84 7.92
N LYS A 114 28.43 1.96 8.10
CA LYS A 114 28.40 2.65 9.40
C LYS A 114 27.71 1.80 10.46
N GLU A 115 26.58 1.18 10.12
CA GLU A 115 25.77 0.38 11.04
C GLU A 115 26.29 -1.05 11.27
N SER A 116 27.20 -1.53 10.42
CA SER A 116 27.86 -2.84 10.55
C SER A 116 29.13 -2.81 11.41
N LYS A 117 29.53 -1.64 11.92
CA LYS A 117 30.62 -1.46 12.88
C LYS A 117 30.08 -1.44 14.30
#